data_AF-A0AAD8ZK49-F1
#
_entry.id   AF-A0AAD8ZK49-F1
#
_cell.length_a   1.000
_cell.length_b   1.000
_cell.length_c   1.000
_cell.angle_alpha   90.00
_cell.angle_beta   90.00
_cell.angle_gamma   90.00
#
_symmetry.space_group_name_H-M   'P 1'
#
loop_
_entity.id
_entity.type
_entity.pdbx_description
1 polymer ?
#
loop_
_entity_poly.entity_id
_entity_poly.type
_entity_poly.pdbx_seq_one_letter_code
_entity_poly.pdbx_strand_id
1 'polypeptide(L)'
;MDFAKLYSLQSVLERCQGLLWRDFTTVSRQEEFPDVPAERVLELLDSEKLQASEEELVETMLHWARQQRGQRMVHLARLLGRLCLPLVDSVFFTDVLEADKLVQQCNNCWALLQEARLYHVYGREISSERTRPRRQSGWAEMIVVIGHNRSDISWTSLTEKLDPASGKWFPSATVPGYGKCEFAVCELQSHIYLSGGQLNSSDVWCLMPQLAQWVRVGSLQVGRQQHKKTCLRGKIRCPSCLICSTKSPSCHQWLSSMECYSVFENAWKPVAPPLLTVSSSALARCSGKLYIIGGAVNNDSNTNK
;
A
#
# COMPACT_ATOMS: atom_id res chain seq x y z
N MET A 1 0.51 -1.42 37.12
CA MET A 1 -0.24 -2.70 36.95
C MET A 1 0.20 -3.76 37.95
N ASP A 2 1.35 -3.57 38.58
CA ASP A 2 2.11 -4.62 39.25
C ASP A 2 1.48 -5.00 40.58
N PHE A 3 0.74 -4.08 41.23
CA PHE A 3 -0.21 -4.40 42.29
C PHE A 3 -1.20 -5.52 41.89
N ALA A 4 -1.87 -5.40 40.74
CA ALA A 4 -2.81 -6.43 40.29
C ALA A 4 -2.14 -7.77 39.97
N LYS A 5 -0.87 -7.76 39.51
CA LYS A 5 -0.06 -8.98 39.35
C LYS A 5 0.32 -9.60 40.69
N LEU A 6 0.79 -8.80 41.65
CA LEU A 6 1.24 -9.22 42.99
C LEU A 6 0.12 -9.89 43.80
N TYR A 7 -1.11 -9.41 43.67
CA TYR A 7 -2.29 -9.95 44.35
C TYR A 7 -3.13 -10.91 43.47
N SER A 8 -2.60 -11.35 42.32
CA SER A 8 -3.28 -12.26 41.37
C SER A 8 -4.70 -11.82 40.94
N LEU A 9 -4.94 -10.50 40.89
CA LEU A 9 -6.24 -9.90 40.56
C LEU A 9 -6.45 -9.85 39.05
N GLN A 10 -6.67 -11.02 38.45
CA GLN A 10 -6.73 -11.22 36.99
C GLN A 10 -7.72 -10.27 36.28
N SER A 11 -8.93 -10.08 36.82
CA SER A 11 -9.94 -9.18 36.24
C SER A 11 -9.55 -7.70 36.28
N VAL A 12 -8.81 -7.28 37.33
CA VAL A 12 -8.27 -5.92 37.44
C VAL A 12 -7.10 -5.75 36.47
N LEU A 13 -6.22 -6.75 36.37
CA LEU A 13 -5.09 -6.76 35.44
C LEU A 13 -5.57 -6.64 33.98
N GLU A 14 -6.56 -7.44 33.58
CA GLU A 14 -7.16 -7.39 32.24
C GLU A 14 -7.81 -6.03 31.95
N ARG A 15 -8.51 -5.44 32.93
CA ARG A 15 -9.12 -4.11 32.78
C ARG A 15 -8.08 -2.99 32.68
N CYS A 16 -7.02 -3.04 33.50
CA CYS A 16 -5.90 -2.10 33.40
C CYS A 16 -5.14 -2.23 32.07
N GLN A 17 -4.95 -3.45 31.58
CA GLN A 17 -4.36 -3.68 30.25
C GLN A 17 -5.26 -3.12 29.15
N GLY A 18 -6.57 -3.38 29.20
CA GLY A 18 -7.54 -2.84 28.23
C GLY A 18 -7.54 -1.30 28.16
N LEU A 19 -7.43 -0.64 29.32
CA LEU A 19 -7.27 0.83 29.39
C LEU A 19 -5.93 1.28 28.81
N LEU A 20 -4.81 0.63 29.16
CA LEU A 20 -3.49 0.95 28.59
C LEU A 20 -3.46 0.79 27.07
N TRP A 21 -4.11 -0.24 26.53
CA TRP A 21 -4.15 -0.48 25.08
C TRP A 21 -4.96 0.59 24.34
N ARG A 22 -6.10 1.01 24.90
CA ARG A 22 -7.00 2.00 24.29
C ARG A 22 -6.48 3.43 24.43
N ASP A 23 -5.97 3.78 25.61
CA ASP A 23 -5.64 5.16 25.99
C ASP A 23 -4.11 5.37 26.04
N PHE A 24 -3.34 4.61 25.25
CA PHE A 24 -1.88 4.57 25.33
C PHE A 24 -1.24 5.96 25.24
N THR A 25 -1.65 6.79 24.27
CA THR A 25 -1.14 8.16 24.12
C THR A 25 -1.31 8.96 25.41
N THR A 26 -2.44 8.82 26.12
CA THR A 26 -2.71 9.51 27.39
C THR A 26 -1.86 8.95 28.54
N VAL A 27 -1.70 7.63 28.62
CA VAL A 27 -0.89 6.98 29.66
C VAL A 27 0.60 7.29 29.47
N SER A 28 1.08 7.33 28.22
CA SER A 28 2.48 7.59 27.89
C SER A 28 2.99 8.98 28.26
N ARG A 29 2.05 9.92 28.48
CA ARG A 29 2.31 11.30 28.90
C ARG A 29 2.27 11.49 30.43
N GLN A 30 1.94 10.46 31.20
CA GLN A 30 1.96 10.52 32.67
C GLN A 30 3.39 10.47 33.20
N GLU A 31 3.61 11.06 34.37
CA GLU A 31 4.93 11.19 34.99
C GLU A 31 5.57 9.84 35.34
N GLU A 32 4.79 8.76 35.52
CA GLU A 32 5.32 7.43 35.81
C GLU A 32 5.72 6.63 34.55
N PHE A 33 5.31 7.05 33.34
CA PHE A 33 5.66 6.32 32.11
C PHE A 33 7.17 6.33 31.80
N PRO A 34 7.91 7.43 32.02
CA PRO A 34 9.37 7.42 32.03
C PRO A 34 9.98 6.28 32.85
N ASP A 35 9.43 5.90 34.00
CA ASP A 35 10.03 4.87 34.87
C ASP A 35 9.79 3.43 34.40
N VAL A 36 8.99 3.23 33.35
CA VAL A 36 8.74 1.90 32.78
C VAL A 36 10.03 1.34 32.14
N PRO A 37 10.47 0.12 32.50
CA PRO A 37 11.70 -0.47 31.99
C PRO A 37 11.60 -0.86 30.51
N ALA A 38 12.74 -0.82 29.80
CA ALA A 38 12.81 -0.99 28.35
C ALA A 38 12.12 -2.27 27.82
N GLU A 39 12.32 -3.41 28.48
CA GLU A 39 11.69 -4.67 28.06
C GLU A 39 10.17 -4.63 28.21
N ARG A 40 9.65 -3.94 29.23
CA ARG A 40 8.20 -3.75 29.37
C ARG A 40 7.65 -2.83 28.27
N VAL A 41 8.39 -1.79 27.88
CA VAL A 41 7.99 -0.94 26.73
C VAL A 41 7.97 -1.75 25.43
N LEU A 42 8.96 -2.62 25.20
CA LEU A 42 8.98 -3.53 24.05
C LEU A 42 7.77 -4.49 24.04
N GLU A 43 7.41 -5.08 25.18
CA GLU A 43 6.18 -5.89 25.33
C GLU A 43 4.89 -5.10 25.00
N LEU A 44 4.87 -3.78 25.22
CA LEU A 44 3.73 -2.94 24.82
C LEU A 44 3.69 -2.73 23.30
N LEU A 45 4.84 -2.44 22.68
CA LEU A 45 4.95 -2.22 21.24
C LEU A 45 4.65 -3.48 20.41
N ASP A 46 5.01 -4.65 20.93
CA ASP A 46 4.74 -5.96 20.30
C ASP A 46 3.26 -6.37 20.34
N SER A 47 2.39 -5.58 20.98
CA SER A 47 0.96 -5.89 21.16
C SER A 47 0.09 -5.43 19.98
N GLU A 48 -0.52 -6.37 19.25
CA GLU A 48 -1.64 -6.14 18.32
C GLU A 48 -2.96 -5.73 19.03
N LYS A 49 -2.88 -4.92 20.10
CA LYS A 49 -4.04 -4.28 20.75
C LYS A 49 -3.84 -2.79 20.95
N LEU A 50 -2.61 -2.29 20.77
CA LEU A 50 -2.20 -0.91 21.03
C LEU A 50 -2.90 0.06 20.06
N GLN A 51 -3.68 1.00 20.60
CA GLN A 51 -4.41 2.02 19.84
C GLN A 51 -3.63 3.33 19.88
N ALA A 52 -2.71 3.51 18.93
CA ALA A 52 -1.96 4.73 18.68
C ALA A 52 -1.51 4.77 17.21
N SER A 53 -1.29 5.96 16.67
CA SER A 53 -0.60 6.14 15.38
C SER A 53 0.89 5.79 15.50
N GLU A 54 1.54 5.42 14.39
CA GLU A 54 2.99 5.13 14.42
C GLU A 54 3.80 6.40 14.74
N GLU A 55 3.31 7.57 14.32
CA GLU A 55 3.85 8.89 14.65
C GLU A 55 3.86 9.14 16.17
N GLU A 56 2.71 8.95 16.85
CA GLU A 56 2.63 9.06 18.32
C GLU A 56 3.55 8.06 19.02
N LEU A 57 3.65 6.83 18.50
CA LEU A 57 4.57 5.82 19.04
C LEU A 57 6.04 6.25 18.88
N VAL A 58 6.43 6.78 17.72
CA VAL A 58 7.77 7.33 17.47
C VAL A 58 8.08 8.46 18.45
N GLU A 59 7.20 9.46 18.56
CA GLU A 59 7.38 10.59 19.47
C GLU A 59 7.52 10.13 20.93
N THR A 60 6.68 9.17 21.33
CA THR A 60 6.71 8.58 22.68
C THR A 60 8.03 7.85 22.95
N MET A 61 8.54 7.06 21.99
CA MET A 61 9.80 6.34 22.15
C MET A 61 11.00 7.30 22.18
N LEU A 62 11.00 8.35 21.36
CA LEU A 62 12.01 9.40 21.40
C LEU A 62 11.96 10.17 22.74
N HIS A 63 10.76 10.50 23.25
CA HIS A 63 10.61 11.12 24.56
C HIS A 63 11.13 10.22 25.69
N TRP A 64 10.71 8.96 25.73
CA TRP A 64 11.14 7.97 26.73
C TRP A 64 12.67 7.77 26.72
N ALA A 65 13.31 7.77 25.54
CA ALA A 65 14.76 7.68 25.42
C ALA A 65 15.50 8.96 25.87
N ARG A 66 14.91 10.15 25.68
CA ARG A 66 15.49 11.44 26.11
C ARG A 66 15.59 11.57 27.63
N GLN A 67 14.68 10.95 28.40
CA GLN A 67 14.66 11.09 29.87
C GLN A 67 15.89 10.50 30.57
N GLN A 68 16.49 9.42 30.06
CA GLN A 68 17.73 8.83 30.60
C GLN A 68 18.70 8.43 29.48
N ARG A 69 19.13 9.42 28.67
CA ARG A 69 19.97 9.23 27.47
C ARG A 69 21.10 8.21 27.66
N GLY A 70 21.89 8.32 28.73
CA GLY A 70 23.07 7.47 28.96
C GLY A 70 22.76 5.97 29.05
N GLN A 71 21.60 5.58 29.57
CA GLN A 71 21.21 4.16 29.70
C GLN A 71 20.29 3.71 28.55
N ARG A 72 19.42 4.60 28.06
CA ARG A 72 18.34 4.24 27.11
C ARG A 72 18.74 4.22 25.65
N MET A 73 19.84 4.90 25.28
CA MET A 73 20.34 4.91 23.89
C MET A 73 20.64 3.51 23.34
N VAL A 74 21.02 2.56 24.19
CA VAL A 74 21.24 1.15 23.82
C VAL A 74 19.94 0.47 23.34
N HIS A 75 18.79 0.90 23.86
CA HIS A 75 17.47 0.35 23.53
C HIS A 75 16.78 1.06 22.36
N LEU A 76 17.22 2.27 21.96
CA LEU A 76 16.55 3.10 20.95
C LEU A 76 16.29 2.36 19.63
N ALA A 77 17.32 1.70 19.08
CA ALA A 77 17.18 0.94 17.84
C ALA A 77 16.27 -0.31 17.98
N ARG A 78 16.19 -0.92 19.18
CA ARG A 78 15.25 -2.02 19.45
C ARG A 78 13.80 -1.50 19.50
N LEU A 79 13.57 -0.36 20.15
CA LEU A 79 12.26 0.27 20.26
C LEU A 79 11.73 0.73 18.89
N LEU A 80 12.52 1.53 18.16
CA LEU A 80 12.18 1.95 16.80
C LEU A 80 12.07 0.76 15.82
N GLY A 81 12.79 -0.33 16.07
CA GLY A 81 12.68 -1.59 15.33
C GLY A 81 11.35 -2.33 15.51
N ARG A 82 10.55 -1.99 16.53
CA ARG A 82 9.15 -2.47 16.69
C ARG A 82 8.12 -1.54 16.04
N LEU A 83 8.56 -0.42 15.45
CA LEU A 83 7.69 0.56 14.81
C LEU A 83 7.63 0.37 13.31
N CYS A 84 6.45 0.63 12.73
CA CYS A 84 6.21 0.56 11.29
C CYS A 84 6.70 1.85 10.60
N LEU A 85 7.96 2.21 10.81
CA LEU A 85 8.60 3.43 10.28
C LEU A 85 8.43 3.64 8.76
N PRO A 86 8.40 2.60 7.90
CA PRO A 86 8.05 2.76 6.48
C PRO A 86 6.64 3.34 6.22
N LEU A 87 5.73 3.26 7.19
CA LEU A 87 4.32 3.65 7.06
C LEU A 87 3.97 4.99 7.70
N VAL A 88 4.93 5.66 8.37
CA VAL A 88 4.70 7.04 8.86
C VAL A 88 4.68 8.01 7.68
N ASP A 89 4.03 9.16 7.87
CA ASP A 89 4.03 10.22 6.87
C ASP A 89 5.45 10.66 6.47
N SER A 90 5.62 10.99 5.18
CA SER A 90 6.93 11.34 4.61
C SER A 90 7.51 12.67 5.13
N VAL A 91 6.67 13.64 5.52
CA VAL A 91 7.10 14.89 6.14
C VAL A 91 7.49 14.62 7.58
N PHE A 92 6.67 13.89 8.34
CA PHE A 92 7.01 13.45 9.70
C PHE A 92 8.33 12.66 9.75
N PHE A 93 8.53 11.73 8.81
CA PHE A 93 9.77 10.96 8.69
C PHE A 93 10.98 11.89 8.55
N THR A 94 10.91 12.88 7.67
CA THR A 94 12.04 13.77 7.35
C THR A 94 12.28 14.79 8.46
N ASP A 95 11.23 15.48 8.91
CA ASP A 95 11.31 16.66 9.78
C ASP A 95 11.39 16.31 11.28
N VAL A 96 10.88 15.13 11.68
CA VAL A 96 10.84 14.68 13.09
C VAL A 96 11.78 13.52 13.34
N LEU A 97 11.66 12.42 12.60
CA LEU A 97 12.40 11.18 12.89
C LEU A 97 13.85 11.22 12.41
N GLU A 98 14.10 11.58 11.15
CA GLU A 98 15.43 11.66 10.55
C GLU A 98 16.25 12.85 11.09
N ALA A 99 15.56 13.94 11.43
CA ALA A 99 16.16 15.13 12.03
C ALA A 99 16.51 14.98 13.54
N ASP A 100 16.01 13.95 14.23
CA ASP A 100 16.24 13.82 15.68
C ASP A 100 17.68 13.48 16.05
N LYS A 101 18.22 14.21 17.02
CA LYS A 101 19.62 14.11 17.45
C LYS A 101 19.97 12.75 18.08
N LEU A 102 19.04 12.07 18.76
CA LEU A 102 19.29 10.73 19.29
C LEU A 102 19.36 9.70 18.17
N VAL A 103 18.46 9.80 17.19
CA VAL A 103 18.46 8.91 16.02
C VAL A 103 19.75 9.07 15.22
N GLN A 104 20.17 10.31 14.96
CA GLN A 104 21.43 10.62 14.26
C GLN A 104 22.69 10.14 15.02
N GLN A 105 22.64 10.10 16.36
CA GLN A 105 23.72 9.58 17.21
C GLN A 105 23.70 8.05 17.34
N CYS A 106 22.63 7.38 16.90
CA CYS A 106 22.47 5.94 17.04
C CYS A 106 22.73 5.23 15.71
N ASN A 107 23.98 4.82 15.46
CA ASN A 107 24.38 4.09 14.25
C ASN A 107 23.47 2.89 13.93
N ASN A 108 22.97 2.20 14.96
CA ASN A 108 22.07 1.05 14.80
C ASN A 108 20.69 1.41 14.21
N CYS A 109 20.27 2.68 14.28
CA CYS A 109 19.03 3.15 13.64
C CYS A 109 19.17 3.35 12.12
N TRP A 110 20.39 3.44 11.58
CA TRP A 110 20.61 3.73 10.16
C TRP A 110 19.92 2.73 9.22
N ALA A 111 19.97 1.43 9.55
CA ALA A 111 19.33 0.39 8.74
C ALA A 111 17.79 0.54 8.69
N LEU A 112 17.18 0.98 9.80
CA LEU A 112 15.74 1.24 9.90
C LEU A 112 15.35 2.48 9.08
N LEU A 113 16.13 3.57 9.19
CA LEU A 113 15.90 4.78 8.39
C LEU A 113 16.05 4.51 6.89
N GLN A 114 17.06 3.74 6.47
CA GLN A 114 17.24 3.42 5.05
C GLN A 114 16.10 2.55 4.50
N GLU A 115 15.59 1.60 5.27
CA GLU A 115 14.41 0.83 4.86
C GLU A 115 13.19 1.74 4.64
N ALA A 116 12.92 2.64 5.58
CA ALA A 116 11.82 3.59 5.47
C ALA A 116 11.98 4.51 4.25
N ARG A 117 13.16 5.15 4.06
CA ARG A 117 13.46 5.95 2.86
C ARG A 117 13.24 5.17 1.57
N LEU A 118 13.73 3.93 1.50
CA LEU A 118 13.55 3.07 0.33
C LEU A 118 12.07 2.73 0.11
N TYR A 119 11.27 2.55 1.16
CA TYR A 119 9.83 2.35 1.04
C TYR A 119 9.09 3.63 0.60
N HIS A 120 9.45 4.82 1.09
CA HIS A 120 8.85 6.07 0.60
C HIS A 120 9.17 6.32 -0.89
N VAL A 121 10.34 5.89 -1.38
CA VAL A 121 10.74 6.03 -2.81
C VAL A 121 10.17 4.93 -3.71
N TYR A 122 10.23 3.67 -3.30
CA TYR A 122 9.88 2.52 -4.14
C TYR A 122 8.51 1.90 -3.80
N GLY A 123 7.95 2.19 -2.62
CA GLY A 123 6.72 1.59 -2.10
C GLY A 123 6.89 0.10 -1.78
N ARG A 124 5.85 -0.68 -2.07
CA ARG A 124 5.75 -2.15 -1.93
C ARG A 124 6.78 -2.98 -2.75
N GLU A 125 7.85 -2.36 -3.29
CA GLU A 125 9.05 -3.11 -3.71
C GLU A 125 9.94 -3.46 -2.51
N ILE A 126 9.89 -2.66 -1.45
CA ILE A 126 10.45 -2.98 -0.15
C ILE A 126 9.39 -3.73 0.64
N SER A 127 9.74 -4.90 1.16
CA SER A 127 8.84 -5.80 1.88
C SER A 127 9.54 -6.35 3.12
N SER A 128 8.95 -6.08 4.28
CA SER A 128 9.40 -6.52 5.60
C SER A 128 8.27 -6.38 6.62
N GLU A 129 8.44 -6.90 7.83
CA GLU A 129 7.41 -6.86 8.88
C GLU A 129 6.90 -5.44 9.17
N ARG A 130 7.80 -4.44 9.18
CA ARG A 130 7.47 -3.02 9.42
C ARG A 130 6.77 -2.31 8.24
N THR A 131 6.65 -2.97 7.09
CA THR A 131 5.87 -2.46 5.93
C THR A 131 4.40 -2.88 5.96
N ARG A 132 3.98 -3.58 7.02
CA ARG A 132 2.59 -3.99 7.26
C ARG A 132 1.95 -3.12 8.35
N PRO A 133 0.75 -2.55 8.13
CA PRO A 133 0.08 -1.75 9.17
C PRO A 133 -0.30 -2.60 10.38
N ARG A 134 -0.23 -2.03 11.60
CA ARG A 134 -0.82 -2.68 12.79
C ARG A 134 -2.32 -2.76 12.66
N ARG A 135 -2.92 -3.81 13.21
CA ARG A 135 -4.37 -4.09 13.19
C ARG A 135 -5.23 -2.93 13.74
N GLN A 136 -4.73 -2.14 14.68
CA GLN A 136 -5.47 -0.98 15.26
C GLN A 136 -5.07 0.38 14.66
N SER A 137 -4.16 0.44 13.69
CA SER A 137 -3.70 1.70 13.09
C SER A 137 -4.78 2.45 12.27
N GLY A 138 -5.97 1.87 12.12
CA GLY A 138 -7.01 2.34 11.20
C GLY A 138 -6.80 1.88 9.75
N TRP A 139 -5.64 1.33 9.42
CA TRP A 139 -5.31 0.81 8.10
C TRP A 139 -5.38 -0.73 8.08
N ALA A 140 -6.02 -1.27 7.05
CA ALA A 140 -6.11 -2.71 6.79
C ALA A 140 -5.76 -3.01 5.33
N GLU A 141 -5.08 -4.13 5.08
CA GLU A 141 -4.89 -4.62 3.72
C GLU A 141 -6.19 -5.27 3.24
N MET A 142 -6.79 -4.73 2.17
CA MET A 142 -8.06 -5.17 1.62
C MET A 142 -7.89 -5.68 0.20
N ILE A 143 -8.53 -6.79 -0.13
CA ILE A 143 -8.66 -7.26 -1.52
C ILE A 143 -9.84 -6.52 -2.13
N VAL A 144 -9.62 -5.75 -3.21
CA VAL A 144 -10.70 -5.01 -3.88
C VAL A 144 -11.03 -5.66 -5.21
N VAL A 145 -12.28 -6.10 -5.36
CA VAL A 145 -12.84 -6.68 -6.57
C VAL A 145 -13.64 -5.60 -7.28
N ILE A 146 -13.29 -5.33 -8.54
CA ILE A 146 -13.96 -4.33 -9.38
C ILE A 146 -14.52 -5.05 -10.61
N GLY A 147 -15.81 -4.84 -10.86
CA GLY A 147 -16.53 -5.50 -11.94
C GLY A 147 -16.99 -6.90 -11.58
N HIS A 148 -18.18 -7.27 -12.06
CA HIS A 148 -18.71 -8.63 -11.93
C HIS A 148 -19.65 -8.93 -13.11
N ASN A 149 -19.55 -10.14 -13.67
CA ASN A 149 -20.50 -10.66 -14.64
C ASN A 149 -21.56 -11.50 -13.89
N ARG A 150 -22.76 -10.92 -13.66
CA ARG A 150 -23.88 -11.67 -13.04
C ARG A 150 -24.76 -12.38 -14.06
N SER A 151 -24.62 -12.05 -15.35
CA SER A 151 -25.43 -12.55 -16.46
C SER A 151 -24.81 -12.13 -17.79
N ASP A 152 -24.87 -12.98 -18.80
CA ASP A 152 -24.31 -12.76 -20.15
C ASP A 152 -24.79 -11.49 -20.89
N ILE A 153 -25.73 -10.74 -20.28
CA ILE A 153 -26.43 -9.60 -20.87
C ILE A 153 -25.99 -8.26 -20.25
N SER A 154 -25.38 -8.22 -19.04
CA SER A 154 -25.01 -6.94 -18.40
C SER A 154 -23.76 -6.99 -17.52
N TRP A 155 -22.78 -6.17 -17.89
CA TRP A 155 -21.62 -5.85 -17.06
C TRP A 155 -22.00 -4.91 -15.91
N THR A 156 -21.64 -5.28 -14.68
CA THR A 156 -21.91 -4.44 -13.50
C THR A 156 -20.65 -3.66 -13.08
N SER A 157 -20.80 -2.35 -12.84
CA SER A 157 -19.74 -1.46 -12.31
C SER A 157 -19.56 -1.57 -10.79
N LEU A 158 -19.95 -2.71 -10.20
CA LEU A 158 -19.87 -2.96 -8.76
C LEU A 158 -18.40 -2.98 -8.30
N THR A 159 -18.14 -2.48 -7.09
CA THR A 159 -16.84 -2.61 -6.43
C THR A 159 -17.05 -3.07 -5.00
N GLU A 160 -16.39 -4.16 -4.61
CA GLU A 160 -16.48 -4.76 -3.29
C GLU A 160 -15.08 -4.90 -2.69
N LYS A 161 -14.96 -4.75 -1.36
CA LYS A 161 -13.73 -4.96 -0.60
C LYS A 161 -13.90 -6.20 0.28
N LEU A 162 -12.96 -7.13 0.21
CA LEU A 162 -12.83 -8.27 1.11
C LEU A 162 -11.73 -7.97 2.12
N ASP A 163 -12.06 -8.06 3.41
CA ASP A 163 -11.07 -8.13 4.49
C ASP A 163 -10.56 -9.58 4.59
N PRO A 164 -9.28 -9.85 4.30
CA PRO A 164 -8.72 -11.21 4.36
C PRO A 164 -8.58 -11.73 5.80
N ALA A 165 -8.58 -10.86 6.82
CA ALA A 165 -8.45 -11.26 8.22
C ALA A 165 -9.78 -11.69 8.86
N SER A 166 -10.90 -11.05 8.48
CA SER A 166 -12.24 -11.45 8.96
C SER A 166 -13.08 -12.24 7.95
N GLY A 167 -12.65 -12.32 6.68
CA GLY A 167 -13.39 -12.95 5.59
C GLY A 167 -14.64 -12.17 5.16
N LYS A 168 -14.83 -10.94 5.64
CA LYS A 168 -16.04 -10.14 5.42
C LYS A 168 -15.93 -9.30 4.15
N TRP A 169 -17.04 -9.23 3.42
CA TRP A 169 -17.23 -8.38 2.25
C TRP A 169 -17.90 -7.07 2.64
N PHE A 170 -17.43 -5.98 2.04
CA PHE A 170 -17.93 -4.62 2.24
C PHE A 170 -18.17 -3.95 0.88
N PRO A 171 -19.29 -3.26 0.66
CA PRO A 171 -19.50 -2.50 -0.57
C PRO A 171 -18.53 -1.30 -0.65
N SER A 172 -18.22 -0.87 -1.87
CA SER A 172 -17.50 0.36 -2.13
C SER A 172 -18.14 1.17 -3.27
N ALA A 173 -17.56 2.32 -3.58
CA ALA A 173 -18.04 3.17 -4.65
C ALA A 173 -17.99 2.44 -5.99
N THR A 174 -19.11 2.49 -6.70
CA THR A 174 -19.23 1.95 -8.05
C THR A 174 -18.39 2.75 -9.04
N VAL A 175 -17.84 2.08 -10.05
CA VAL A 175 -17.07 2.76 -11.10
C VAL A 175 -17.99 3.73 -11.87
N PRO A 176 -17.68 5.03 -11.98
CA PRO A 176 -18.55 5.99 -12.64
C PRO A 176 -18.76 5.68 -14.13
N GLY A 177 -20.00 5.86 -14.59
CA GLY A 177 -20.41 5.60 -15.96
C GLY A 177 -20.99 4.20 -16.17
N TYR A 178 -20.92 3.73 -17.41
CA TYR A 178 -21.52 2.47 -17.85
C TYR A 178 -20.75 1.24 -17.37
N GLY A 179 -21.39 0.06 -17.47
CA GLY A 179 -20.79 -1.23 -17.18
C GLY A 179 -19.51 -1.46 -17.98
N LYS A 180 -18.35 -1.21 -17.35
CA LYS A 180 -17.05 -1.44 -17.98
C LYS A 180 -16.74 -2.93 -18.00
N CYS A 181 -16.19 -3.38 -19.12
CA CYS A 181 -15.60 -4.69 -19.33
C CYS A 181 -14.20 -4.53 -19.90
N GLU A 182 -13.38 -5.59 -19.83
CA GLU A 182 -12.04 -5.64 -20.46
C GLU A 182 -11.07 -4.52 -20.05
N PHE A 183 -11.26 -3.93 -18.87
CA PHE A 183 -10.39 -2.89 -18.32
C PHE A 183 -9.21 -3.50 -17.55
N ALA A 184 -8.15 -2.73 -17.34
CA ALA A 184 -7.02 -3.11 -16.50
C ALA A 184 -6.96 -2.29 -15.22
N VAL A 185 -6.74 -2.96 -14.08
CA VAL A 185 -6.61 -2.38 -12.74
C VAL A 185 -5.18 -2.54 -12.25
N CYS A 186 -4.67 -1.58 -11.49
CA CYS A 186 -3.52 -1.79 -10.59
C CYS A 186 -3.61 -0.90 -9.36
N GLU A 187 -2.85 -1.25 -8.32
CA GLU A 187 -2.57 -0.39 -7.18
C GLU A 187 -1.32 0.47 -7.43
N LEU A 188 -1.32 1.68 -6.88
CA LEU A 188 -0.15 2.54 -6.70
C LEU A 188 -0.42 3.45 -5.49
N GLN A 189 0.49 3.48 -4.51
CA GLN A 189 0.43 4.37 -3.35
C GLN A 189 -0.93 4.30 -2.61
N SER A 190 -1.43 3.08 -2.37
CA SER A 190 -2.73 2.81 -1.75
C SER A 190 -3.96 3.33 -2.51
N HIS A 191 -3.78 3.72 -3.78
CA HIS A 191 -4.83 4.12 -4.71
C HIS A 191 -5.02 3.08 -5.81
N ILE A 192 -6.26 2.88 -6.25
CA ILE A 192 -6.58 1.85 -7.25
C ILE A 192 -6.93 2.54 -8.57
N TYR A 193 -6.12 2.28 -9.60
CA TYR A 193 -6.25 2.91 -10.91
C TYR A 193 -6.81 1.92 -11.94
N LEU A 194 -8.07 2.13 -12.32
CA LEU A 194 -8.73 1.46 -13.44
C LEU A 194 -8.44 2.20 -14.74
N SER A 195 -8.14 1.49 -15.82
CA SER A 195 -7.85 2.07 -17.13
C SER A 195 -8.54 1.32 -18.25
N GLY A 196 -9.11 2.08 -19.19
CA GLY A 196 -9.70 1.60 -20.44
C GLY A 196 -10.96 0.75 -20.29
N GLY A 197 -11.06 -0.27 -21.14
CA GLY A 197 -12.23 -1.12 -21.36
C GLY A 197 -12.87 -0.88 -22.74
N GLN A 198 -13.87 -1.68 -23.10
CA GLN A 198 -14.52 -1.62 -24.43
C GLN A 198 -15.18 -0.26 -24.73
N LEU A 199 -15.80 0.35 -23.72
CA LEU A 199 -16.43 1.68 -23.80
C LEU A 199 -15.55 2.73 -23.10
N ASN A 200 -15.39 3.90 -23.76
CA ASN A 200 -14.47 4.97 -23.36
C ASN A 200 -13.07 4.42 -23.03
N SER A 201 -12.48 3.73 -24.00
CA SER A 201 -11.24 2.97 -23.86
C SER A 201 -10.01 3.83 -23.49
N SER A 202 -10.06 5.15 -23.70
CA SER A 202 -9.03 6.09 -23.24
C SER A 202 -9.12 6.44 -21.75
N ASP A 203 -10.25 6.20 -21.08
CA ASP A 203 -10.50 6.76 -19.76
C ASP A 203 -9.80 6.00 -18.64
N VAL A 204 -9.22 6.78 -17.72
CA VAL A 204 -8.55 6.29 -16.52
C VAL A 204 -9.21 6.91 -15.29
N TRP A 205 -9.51 6.04 -14.32
CA TRP A 205 -10.20 6.37 -13.08
C TRP A 205 -9.34 5.92 -11.90
N CYS A 206 -9.21 6.80 -10.91
CA CYS A 206 -8.51 6.54 -9.66
C CYS A 206 -9.53 6.47 -8.52
N LEU A 207 -9.63 5.32 -7.86
CA LEU A 207 -10.34 5.15 -6.60
C LEU A 207 -9.41 5.57 -5.46
N MET A 208 -9.85 6.58 -4.70
CA MET A 208 -9.31 6.93 -3.39
C MET A 208 -10.05 6.10 -2.33
N PRO A 209 -9.47 5.01 -1.78
CA PRO A 209 -10.25 4.08 -0.95
C PRO A 209 -10.71 4.68 0.37
N GLN A 210 -10.00 5.72 0.85
CA GLN A 210 -10.28 6.49 2.06
C GLN A 210 -11.50 7.42 1.92
N LEU A 211 -11.62 8.08 0.78
CA LEU A 211 -12.78 8.93 0.46
C LEU A 211 -13.96 8.13 -0.12
N ALA A 212 -13.75 6.83 -0.38
CA ALA A 212 -14.66 5.98 -1.15
C ALA A 212 -15.17 6.70 -2.41
N GLN A 213 -14.24 7.27 -3.19
CA GLN A 213 -14.58 8.09 -4.35
C GLN A 213 -13.67 7.78 -5.55
N TRP A 214 -14.29 7.69 -6.72
CA TRP A 214 -13.61 7.61 -8.01
C TRP A 214 -13.45 9.00 -8.62
N VAL A 215 -12.24 9.32 -9.07
CA VAL A 215 -11.91 10.56 -9.79
C VAL A 215 -11.28 10.21 -11.13
N ARG A 216 -11.65 10.94 -12.19
CA ARG A 216 -11.06 10.78 -13.52
C ARG A 216 -9.68 11.44 -13.52
N VAL A 217 -8.66 10.70 -13.92
CA VAL A 217 -7.27 11.16 -14.05
C VAL A 217 -6.90 11.25 -15.54
N GLY A 218 -5.66 11.62 -15.86
CA GLY A 218 -5.18 11.73 -17.24
C GLY A 218 -5.53 10.49 -18.07
N SER A 219 -6.18 10.71 -19.21
CA SER A 219 -6.56 9.66 -20.15
C SER A 219 -5.34 9.09 -20.89
N LEU A 220 -5.43 7.82 -21.29
CA LEU A 220 -4.45 7.16 -22.17
C LEU A 220 -4.34 7.91 -23.50
N GLN A 221 -3.13 7.91 -24.09
CA GLN A 221 -2.90 8.48 -25.42
C GLN A 221 -3.63 7.67 -26.51
N VAL A 222 -3.74 6.36 -26.32
CA VAL A 222 -4.50 5.46 -27.19
C VAL A 222 -5.39 4.57 -26.31
N GLY A 223 -6.68 4.45 -26.64
CA GLY A 223 -7.66 3.86 -25.72
C GLY A 223 -7.72 2.33 -25.71
N ARG A 224 -7.36 1.70 -24.58
CA ARG A 224 -7.06 0.27 -24.44
C ARG A 224 -8.23 -0.59 -23.91
N GLN A 225 -8.28 -1.85 -24.33
CA GLN A 225 -9.16 -2.94 -23.89
C GLN A 225 -8.35 -4.26 -23.85
N GLN A 226 -8.70 -5.18 -22.96
CA GLN A 226 -8.01 -6.46 -22.65
C GLN A 226 -6.54 -6.34 -22.21
N HIS A 227 -6.01 -5.12 -22.08
CA HIS A 227 -4.62 -4.87 -21.73
C HIS A 227 -4.26 -5.33 -20.32
N LYS A 228 -2.95 -5.49 -20.06
CA LYS A 228 -2.42 -5.72 -18.71
C LYS A 228 -1.75 -4.46 -18.18
N LYS A 229 -1.62 -4.39 -16.85
CA LYS A 229 -1.12 -3.23 -16.12
C LYS A 229 -0.33 -3.67 -14.89
N THR A 230 0.68 -2.90 -14.51
CA THR A 230 1.38 -3.07 -13.24
C THR A 230 1.92 -1.73 -12.72
N CYS A 231 2.53 -1.75 -11.55
CA CYS A 231 3.26 -0.64 -10.96
C CYS A 231 4.72 -1.08 -10.78
N LEU A 232 5.70 -0.26 -11.18
CA LEU A 232 7.14 -0.58 -11.12
C LEU A 232 7.93 0.66 -10.69
N ARG A 233 8.65 0.58 -9.56
CA ARG A 233 9.44 1.66 -8.94
C ARG A 233 8.65 2.98 -8.76
N GLY A 234 7.56 2.96 -8.00
CA GLY A 234 6.75 4.15 -7.69
C GLY A 234 6.08 4.84 -8.89
N LYS A 235 6.16 4.26 -10.11
CA LYS A 235 5.50 4.76 -11.33
C LYS A 235 4.64 3.66 -11.93
N ILE A 236 3.42 4.00 -12.34
CA ILE A 236 2.60 3.11 -13.17
C ILE A 236 3.22 3.08 -14.55
N ARG A 237 4.02 2.05 -14.82
CA ARG A 237 4.35 1.65 -16.18
C ARG A 237 3.21 0.75 -16.64
N CYS A 238 2.55 1.08 -17.74
CA CYS A 238 1.68 0.16 -18.49
C CYS A 238 2.52 -0.50 -19.58
N PRO A 239 3.24 -1.58 -19.25
CA PRO A 239 3.80 -2.40 -20.29
C PRO A 239 2.71 -3.09 -21.11
N SER A 240 3.07 -3.33 -22.36
CA SER A 240 2.29 -4.08 -23.32
C SER A 240 1.90 -5.45 -22.77
N CYS A 241 0.62 -5.61 -22.50
CA CYS A 241 -0.15 -6.51 -23.34
C CYS A 241 -1.27 -5.68 -23.98
N LEU A 242 -1.58 -5.96 -25.25
CA LEU A 242 -2.45 -5.15 -26.09
C LEU A 242 -3.94 -5.41 -25.76
N ILE A 243 -4.91 -4.56 -26.11
CA ILE A 243 -5.23 -3.94 -27.42
C ILE A 243 -5.76 -2.51 -27.23
N CYS A 244 -5.74 -1.65 -28.26
CA CYS A 244 -6.71 -0.55 -28.37
C CYS A 244 -7.66 -0.87 -29.51
N SER A 245 -8.97 -0.73 -29.30
CA SER A 245 -9.88 -0.53 -30.42
C SER A 245 -9.62 0.87 -30.99
N THR A 246 -8.82 0.94 -32.07
CA THR A 246 -8.85 2.11 -32.94
C THR A 246 -10.25 2.25 -33.52
N LYS A 247 -10.72 3.50 -33.66
CA LYS A 247 -12.06 3.85 -34.16
C LYS A 247 -12.40 3.17 -35.50
N SER A 248 -12.98 1.98 -35.45
CA SER A 248 -13.86 1.43 -36.49
C SER A 248 -14.61 0.22 -35.92
N PRO A 249 -15.92 0.03 -36.21
CA PRO A 249 -16.65 -1.19 -35.86
C PRO A 249 -16.18 -2.47 -36.59
N SER A 250 -15.06 -2.41 -37.34
CA SER A 250 -14.66 -3.41 -38.33
C SER A 250 -13.19 -3.84 -38.30
N CYS A 251 -12.35 -3.37 -37.36
CA CYS A 251 -10.95 -3.79 -37.29
C CYS A 251 -10.42 -4.02 -35.86
N HIS A 252 -10.21 -5.29 -35.50
CA HIS A 252 -9.41 -5.66 -34.34
C HIS A 252 -7.92 -5.63 -34.75
N GLN A 253 -7.14 -4.67 -34.23
CA GLN A 253 -5.70 -4.55 -34.52
C GLN A 253 -4.85 -4.59 -33.23
N TRP A 254 -3.72 -5.29 -33.28
CA TRP A 254 -2.66 -5.24 -32.25
C TRP A 254 -1.70 -4.07 -32.57
N LEU A 255 -1.19 -3.33 -31.57
CA LEU A 255 -0.63 -1.97 -31.80
C LEU A 255 0.78 -1.69 -31.24
N SER A 256 1.47 -2.68 -30.68
CA SER A 256 2.79 -2.61 -29.99
C SER A 256 2.94 -1.68 -28.76
N SER A 257 2.33 -0.50 -28.76
CA SER A 257 2.74 0.63 -27.93
C SER A 257 2.65 0.40 -26.42
N MET A 258 3.66 0.89 -25.68
CA MET A 258 3.68 0.96 -24.22
C MET A 258 3.51 2.42 -23.75
N GLU A 259 2.86 2.61 -22.60
CA GLU A 259 2.66 3.93 -21.99
C GLU A 259 3.06 3.88 -20.50
N CYS A 260 3.49 5.00 -19.93
CA CYS A 260 3.78 5.14 -18.50
C CYS A 260 3.05 6.38 -17.97
N TYR A 261 2.31 6.19 -16.88
CA TYR A 261 1.64 7.26 -16.16
C TYR A 261 2.59 7.84 -15.10
N SER A 262 2.65 9.17 -15.07
CA SER A 262 3.33 9.95 -14.03
C SER A 262 2.29 10.60 -13.15
N VAL A 263 2.24 10.26 -11.85
CA VAL A 263 1.30 10.86 -10.88
C VAL A 263 1.51 12.37 -10.80
N PHE A 264 2.77 12.80 -10.68
CA PHE A 264 3.15 14.22 -10.56
C PHE A 264 2.71 15.09 -11.73
N GLU A 265 2.62 14.51 -12.93
CA GLU A 265 2.21 15.23 -14.15
C GLU A 265 0.75 14.94 -14.55
N ASN A 266 0.08 14.01 -13.85
CA ASN A 266 -1.25 13.49 -14.20
C ASN A 266 -1.37 13.08 -15.70
N ALA A 267 -0.31 12.50 -16.26
CA ALA A 267 -0.17 12.31 -17.70
C ALA A 267 0.45 10.96 -18.08
N TRP A 268 0.01 10.42 -19.23
CA TRP A 268 0.58 9.25 -19.87
C TRP A 268 1.60 9.64 -20.93
N LYS A 269 2.81 9.07 -20.84
CA LYS A 269 3.90 9.24 -21.79
C LYS A 269 4.17 7.93 -22.54
N PRO A 270 4.45 7.96 -23.86
CA PRO A 270 4.87 6.76 -24.58
C PRO A 270 6.21 6.25 -24.04
N VAL A 271 6.39 4.93 -24.06
CA VAL A 271 7.64 4.24 -23.72
C VAL A 271 8.01 3.33 -24.89
N ALA A 272 9.30 3.00 -25.03
CA ALA A 272 9.79 2.06 -26.04
C ALA A 272 8.92 0.77 -26.07
N PRO A 273 8.51 0.29 -27.26
CA PRO A 273 7.67 -0.91 -27.40
C PRO A 273 8.42 -2.18 -26.98
N PRO A 274 7.71 -3.30 -26.71
CA PRO A 274 8.35 -4.58 -26.43
C PRO A 274 9.04 -5.11 -27.69
N LEU A 275 10.02 -6.00 -27.52
CA LEU A 275 10.66 -6.71 -28.64
C LEU A 275 9.68 -7.63 -29.39
N LEU A 276 8.66 -8.15 -28.70
CA LEU A 276 7.61 -8.98 -29.27
C LEU A 276 6.25 -8.51 -28.78
N THR A 277 5.32 -8.31 -29.70
CA THR A 277 3.94 -7.92 -29.40
C THR A 277 3.09 -9.16 -29.17
N VAL A 278 2.45 -9.23 -28.01
CA VAL A 278 1.56 -10.34 -27.63
C VAL A 278 0.23 -9.82 -27.13
N SER A 279 -0.82 -10.59 -27.41
CA SER A 279 -2.15 -10.47 -26.82
C SER A 279 -2.37 -11.56 -25.77
N SER A 280 -3.30 -11.33 -24.82
CA SER A 280 -3.66 -12.29 -23.76
C SER A 280 -2.50 -12.82 -22.89
N SER A 281 -1.38 -12.11 -22.80
CA SER A 281 -0.24 -12.52 -21.97
C SER A 281 -0.49 -12.32 -20.47
N ALA A 282 0.27 -13.05 -19.66
CA ALA A 282 0.46 -12.74 -18.26
C ALA A 282 1.53 -11.65 -18.10
N LEU A 283 1.44 -10.87 -17.02
CA LEU A 283 2.35 -9.76 -16.76
C LEU A 283 2.75 -9.75 -15.29
N ALA A 284 4.06 -9.85 -15.03
CA ALA A 284 4.60 -9.98 -13.69
C ALA A 284 5.75 -8.99 -13.44
N ARG A 285 5.87 -8.52 -12.20
CA ARG A 285 7.00 -7.71 -11.73
C ARG A 285 7.82 -8.51 -10.74
N CYS A 286 9.14 -8.50 -10.89
CA CYS A 286 10.06 -9.10 -9.93
C CYS A 286 11.39 -8.32 -9.92
N SER A 287 11.98 -8.10 -8.75
CA SER A 287 13.31 -7.51 -8.56
C SER A 287 13.59 -6.23 -9.39
N GLY A 288 12.64 -5.29 -9.39
CA GLY A 288 12.76 -4.02 -10.14
C GLY A 288 12.81 -4.18 -11.66
N LYS A 289 12.44 -5.36 -12.18
CA LYS A 289 12.27 -5.71 -13.59
C LYS A 289 10.83 -6.14 -13.87
N LEU A 290 10.51 -6.18 -15.15
CA LEU A 290 9.22 -6.54 -15.68
C LEU A 290 9.36 -7.77 -16.58
N TYR A 291 8.36 -8.65 -16.49
CA TYR A 291 8.27 -9.89 -17.26
C TYR A 291 6.90 -9.95 -17.95
N ILE A 292 6.93 -10.10 -19.27
CA ILE A 292 5.77 -10.43 -20.11
C ILE A 292 5.89 -11.92 -20.39
N ILE A 293 4.86 -12.70 -20.04
CA ILE A 293 4.93 -14.17 -20.04
C ILE A 293 3.77 -14.72 -20.89
N GLY A 294 4.11 -15.51 -21.92
CA GLY A 294 3.12 -16.11 -22.80
C GLY A 294 2.41 -15.11 -23.73
N GLY A 295 1.28 -15.56 -24.28
CA GLY A 295 0.40 -14.78 -25.14
C GLY A 295 0.39 -15.23 -26.60
N ALA A 296 -0.57 -14.72 -27.35
CA ALA A 296 -0.71 -14.95 -28.79
C ALA A 296 0.01 -13.85 -29.57
N VAL A 297 0.91 -14.26 -30.47
CA VAL A 297 1.62 -13.37 -31.42
C VAL A 297 0.73 -13.08 -32.62
N ASN A 298 0.12 -14.13 -33.18
CA ASN A 298 -0.90 -14.10 -34.22
C ASN A 298 -2.10 -14.96 -33.78
N ASN A 299 -3.23 -14.87 -34.49
CA ASN A 299 -4.43 -15.70 -34.25
C ASN A 299 -4.13 -17.20 -34.15
N ASP A 300 -3.14 -17.68 -34.91
CA ASP A 300 -2.80 -19.11 -35.04
C ASP A 300 -1.53 -19.52 -34.28
N SER A 301 -0.89 -18.60 -33.54
CA SER A 301 0.42 -18.86 -32.91
C SER A 301 0.60 -18.18 -31.56
N ASN A 302 0.78 -19.00 -30.52
CA ASN A 302 1.20 -18.60 -29.18
C ASN A 302 2.73 -18.59 -29.06
N THR A 303 3.28 -17.79 -28.15
CA THR A 303 4.73 -17.75 -27.85
C THR A 303 5.27 -19.03 -27.23
N ASN A 304 4.39 -19.94 -26.82
CA ASN A 304 4.76 -21.22 -26.22
C ASN A 304 4.48 -22.34 -27.24
N LYS A 305 5.50 -22.65 -28.04
CA LYS A 305 5.75 -23.98 -28.61
C LYS A 305 7.19 -24.35 -28.26
#